data_AF-A0A9E2YAZ7-F1
#
_entry.id   AF-A0A9E2YAZ7-F1
#
_cell.length_a   1.000
_cell.length_b   1.000
_cell.length_c   1.000
_cell.angle_alpha   90.00
_cell.angle_beta   90.00
_cell.angle_gamma   90.00
#
_symmetry.space_group_name_H-M   'P 1'
#
loop_
_entity.id
_entity.type
_entity.pdbx_description
1 polymer ?
#
loop_
_entity_poly.entity_id
_entity_poly.type
_entity_poly.pdbx_seq_one_letter_code
_entity_poly.pdbx_strand_id
1 'polypeptide(L)' 'MGKLLVSSPEIPTLGDLLDRLGGIPAERVRYFPLPGTATVNDVIEIHDREKRLCELVDGVLVEKPVGLRESIIAGAIL' A
#
# COMPACT_ATOMS: atom_id res chain seq x y z
N MET A 1 -7.49 5.26 -29.84
CA MET A 1 -6.53 4.21 -29.43
C MET A 1 -5.37 4.87 -28.71
N GLY A 2 -5.32 4.79 -27.39
CA GLY A 2 -4.21 5.31 -26.59
C GLY A 2 -4.02 4.38 -25.41
N LYS A 3 -3.23 3.32 -25.60
CA LYS A 3 -2.87 2.39 -24.53
C LYS A 3 -1.91 3.15 -23.62
N LEU A 4 -2.41 3.68 -22.49
CA LEU A 4 -1.59 4.16 -21.39
C LEU A 4 -0.86 2.94 -20.82
N LEU A 5 0.23 2.57 -21.47
CA LEU A 5 1.23 1.68 -20.90
C LEU A 5 1.91 2.50 -19.81
N VAL A 6 1.34 2.47 -18.60
CA VAL A 6 2.15 2.66 -17.41
C VAL A 6 3.27 1.64 -17.56
N SER A 7 4.49 2.12 -17.85
CA SER A 7 5.66 1.28 -17.68
C SER A 7 5.68 1.04 -16.18
N SER A 8 5.15 -0.10 -15.73
CA SER A 8 5.65 -0.67 -14.49
C SER A 8 7.14 -0.79 -14.74
N PRO A 9 7.99 0.01 -14.07
CA PRO A 9 9.39 -0.32 -14.09
C PRO A 9 9.43 -1.75 -13.59
N GLU A 10 9.98 -2.63 -14.39
CA GLU A 10 10.35 -3.98 -13.99
C GLU A 10 11.02 -3.84 -12.63
N ILE A 11 10.34 -4.21 -11.55
CA ILE A 11 10.85 -4.20 -10.19
C ILE A 11 11.54 -5.56 -10.06
N PRO A 12 12.83 -5.69 -10.40
CA PRO A 12 13.44 -7.01 -10.60
C PRO A 12 13.57 -7.77 -9.29
N THR A 13 13.54 -7.06 -8.16
CA THR A 13 13.79 -7.62 -6.84
C THR A 13 12.88 -6.98 -5.80
N LEU A 14 12.61 -7.72 -4.72
CA LEU A 14 11.95 -7.17 -3.54
C LEU A 14 12.72 -5.98 -2.95
N GLY A 15 14.05 -5.93 -3.08
CA GLY A 15 14.85 -4.80 -2.62
C GLY A 15 14.53 -3.50 -3.37
N ASP A 16 14.36 -3.57 -4.69
CA ASP A 16 13.97 -2.43 -5.52
C ASP A 16 12.53 -1.96 -5.20
N LEU A 17 11.64 -2.92 -4.92
CA LEU A 17 10.29 -2.61 -4.44
C LEU A 17 10.35 -1.83 -3.12
N LEU A 18 11.14 -2.30 -2.16
CA LEU A 18 11.24 -1.66 -0.84
C LEU A 18 11.89 -0.28 -0.94
N ASP A 19 12.93 -0.11 -1.77
CA ASP A 19 13.56 1.19 -2.03
C ASP A 19 12.54 2.20 -2.58
N ARG A 20 11.74 1.79 -3.57
CA ARG A 20 10.64 2.61 -4.12
C ARG A 20 9.58 2.97 -3.10
N LEU A 21 9.27 2.06 -2.18
CA LEU A 21 8.34 2.29 -1.07
C LEU A 21 8.94 3.14 0.07
N GLY A 22 10.18 3.63 -0.09
CA GLY A 22 10.87 4.48 0.88
C GLY A 22 11.73 3.72 1.90
N GLY A 23 12.21 2.52 1.54
CA GLY A 23 13.05 1.69 2.40
C GLY A 23 12.32 1.07 3.59
N ILE A 24 11.02 0.83 3.46
CA ILE A 24 10.22 0.23 4.54
C ILE A 24 10.61 -1.24 4.79
N PRO A 25 10.37 -1.79 5.99
CA PRO A 25 10.61 -3.20 6.25
C PRO A 25 9.63 -4.08 5.47
N ALA A 26 10.15 -5.18 4.89
CA ALA A 26 9.38 -6.10 4.03
C ALA A 26 8.15 -6.72 4.72
N GLU A 27 8.17 -6.84 6.05
CA GLU A 27 7.03 -7.34 6.84
C GLU A 27 5.78 -6.46 6.71
N ARG A 28 5.93 -5.21 6.28
CA ARG A 28 4.82 -4.27 6.06
C ARG A 28 4.28 -4.32 4.64
N VAL A 29 4.96 -5.01 3.72
CA VAL A 29 4.52 -5.12 2.33
C VAL A 29 3.59 -6.32 2.22
N ARG A 30 2.34 -6.05 1.87
CA ARG A 30 1.37 -7.12 1.59
C ARG A 30 1.64 -7.69 0.21
N TYR A 31 1.81 -9.01 0.18
CA TYR A 31 1.96 -9.76 -1.06
C TYR A 31 0.61 -10.03 -1.76
N PHE A 32 -0.50 -9.93 -1.03
CA PHE A 32 -1.84 -10.14 -1.57
C PHE A 32 -2.75 -8.94 -1.29
N PRO A 33 -3.46 -8.39 -2.29
CA PRO A 33 -3.30 -8.63 -3.75
C PRO A 33 -1.86 -8.39 -4.24
N LEU A 34 -1.52 -8.98 -5.40
CA LEU A 34 -0.15 -8.96 -5.92
C LEU A 34 0.36 -7.52 -6.07
N PRO A 35 1.62 -7.24 -5.68
CA PRO A 35 2.22 -5.92 -5.85
C PRO A 35 2.13 -5.50 -7.33
N GLY A 36 1.62 -4.30 -7.57
CA GLY A 36 1.33 -3.75 -8.91
C GLY A 36 -0.11 -3.96 -9.39
N THR A 37 -0.93 -4.72 -8.67
CA THR A 37 -2.36 -4.95 -8.99
C THR A 37 -3.32 -4.48 -7.91
N ALA A 38 -2.82 -4.03 -6.77
CA ALA A 38 -3.67 -3.57 -5.70
C ALA A 38 -4.43 -2.31 -6.08
N THR A 39 -5.66 -2.21 -5.59
CA THR A 39 -6.53 -1.06 -5.79
C THR A 39 -6.93 -0.42 -4.47
N VAL A 40 -7.58 0.75 -4.56
CA VAL A 40 -8.12 1.44 -3.38
C VAL A 40 -9.20 0.59 -2.70
N ASN A 41 -9.94 -0.23 -3.44
CA ASN A 41 -10.93 -1.13 -2.84
C ASN A 41 -10.25 -2.17 -1.95
N ASP A 42 -9.11 -2.73 -2.38
CA ASP A 42 -8.37 -3.70 -1.57
C ASP A 42 -7.90 -3.10 -0.24
N VAL A 43 -7.57 -1.79 -0.20
CA VAL A 43 -7.27 -1.09 1.05
C VAL A 43 -8.46 -1.14 2.01
N ILE A 44 -9.65 -0.80 1.50
CA ILE A 44 -10.89 -0.74 2.29
C ILE A 44 -11.29 -2.13 2.76
N GLU A 45 -11.20 -3.13 1.88
CA GLU A 45 -11.52 -4.52 2.22
C GLU A 45 -10.58 -5.11 3.27
N ILE A 46 -9.27 -4.83 3.19
CA ILE A 46 -8.31 -5.29 4.21
C ILE A 46 -8.55 -4.55 5.54
N HIS A 47 -8.89 -3.26 5.47
CA HIS A 47 -9.25 -2.51 6.67
C HIS A 47 -10.50 -3.08 7.35
N ASP A 48 -11.54 -3.40 6.58
CA ASP A 48 -12.77 -4.01 7.12
C ASP A 48 -12.51 -5.41 7.70
N ARG A 49 -11.78 -6.25 6.94
CA ARG A 49 -11.54 -7.65 7.29
C ARG A 49 -10.56 -7.84 8.45
N GLU A 50 -9.48 -7.07 8.48
CA GLU A 50 -8.37 -7.29 9.42
C GLU A 50 -8.15 -6.13 10.39
N LYS A 51 -8.91 -5.02 10.27
CA LYS A 51 -8.73 -3.79 11.06
C LYS A 51 -7.30 -3.23 11.02
N ARG A 52 -6.54 -3.55 9.97
CA ARG A 52 -5.20 -3.00 9.74
C ARG A 52 -5.32 -1.83 8.76
N LEU A 53 -4.55 -0.78 9.01
CA LEU A 53 -4.47 0.37 8.11
C LEU A 53 -3.41 0.06 7.05
N CYS A 54 -3.83 0.01 5.80
CA CYS A 54 -2.97 -0.15 4.65
C CYS A 54 -3.00 1.12 3.81
N GLU A 55 -1.87 1.46 3.18
CA GLU A 55 -1.80 2.48 2.13
C GLU A 55 -1.57 1.81 0.78
N LEU A 56 -2.13 2.40 -0.27
CA LEU A 56 -1.84 2.01 -1.64
C LEU A 56 -0.69 2.87 -2.19
N VAL A 57 0.45 2.24 -2.48
CA VAL A 57 1.61 2.90 -3.05
C VAL A 57 2.03 2.16 -4.32
N ASP A 58 1.95 2.82 -5.47
CA ASP A 58 2.32 2.25 -6.78
C ASP A 58 1.67 0.88 -7.09
N GLY A 59 0.41 0.68 -6.65
CA GLY A 59 -0.30 -0.60 -6.83
C GLY A 59 0.08 -1.68 -5.81
N VAL A 60 0.74 -1.31 -4.71
CA VAL A 60 1.19 -2.22 -3.64
C VAL A 60 0.54 -1.79 -2.33
N LEU A 61 0.06 -2.74 -1.54
CA LEU A 61 -0.50 -2.45 -0.21
C LEU A 61 0.60 -2.48 0.83
N VAL A 62 0.71 -1.38 1.57
CA VAL A 62 1.70 -1.18 2.62
C VAL A 62 1.00 -0.98 3.94
N GLU A 63 1.24 -1.88 4.89
CA GLU A 63 0.69 -1.79 6.25
C GLU A 63 1.36 -0.66 7.02
N LYS A 64 0.55 0.26 7.55
CA LYS A 64 1.02 1.26 8.52
C LYS A 64 1.19 0.60 9.88
N PRO A 65 2.29 0.90 10.60
CA PRO A 65 2.37 0.55 12.01
C PRO A 65 1.28 1.32 12.76
N VAL A 66 0.27 0.61 13.24
CA VAL A 66 -0.69 1.11 14.22
C VAL A 66 0.06 1.33 15.54
N GLY A 67 0.67 2.50 15.75
CA GLY A 67 1.43 2.68 16.98
C GLY A 67 2.26 3.93 17.26
N LEU A 68 2.25 5.04 16.49
CA LEU A 68 2.95 6.24 16.99
C LEU A 68 2.41 7.63 16.60
N ARG A 69 1.56 7.81 15.57
CA ARG A 69 1.19 9.18 15.17
C ARG A 69 -0.12 9.35 14.41
N GLU A 70 -1.09 8.46 14.57
CA GLU A 70 -2.43 8.66 13.95
C GLU A 70 -3.55 8.26 14.91
N SER A 71 -3.40 8.65 16.18
CA SER A 71 -4.57 8.97 16.99
C SER A 71 -5.02 10.38 16.63
N ILE A 72 -6.32 10.55 16.37
CA ILE A 72 -7.05 11.83 16.26
C ILE A 72 -6.88 12.61 14.94
N ILE A 73 -7.53 12.17 13.85
CA ILE A 73 -8.24 13.13 12.96
C ILE A 73 -9.55 12.55 12.34
N ALA A 74 -10.05 11.40 12.82
CA ALA A 74 -11.34 10.86 12.38
C ALA A 74 -12.52 11.26 13.31
N GLY A 75 -12.39 12.39 14.01
CA GLY A 75 -13.37 12.86 15.00
C GLY A 75 -13.43 14.39 15.14
N ALA A 76 -13.13 15.14 14.08
CA ALA A 76 -13.21 16.60 14.08
C ALA A 76 -13.69 17.17 12.73
N ILE A 77 -14.70 16.54 12.13
CA ILE A 77 -15.64 17.25 11.24
C ILE A 77 -17.00 17.21 11.94
N LEU A 78 -17.17 18.13 12.89
CA LEU A 78 -18.47 18.67 13.30
C LEU A 78 -18.32 20.20 13.30
#